data_AF-A0A2U1AJM7-F1
#
_entry.id   AF-A0A2U1AJM7-F1
#
_cell.length_a   1.000
_cell.length_b   1.000
_cell.length_c   1.000
_cell.angle_alpha   90.00
_cell.angle_beta   90.00
_cell.angle_gamma   90.00
#
_symmetry.space_group_name_H-M   'P 1'
#
loop_
_entity.id
_entity.type
_entity.pdbx_description
1 polymer ?
#
loop_
_entity_poly.entity_id
_entity_poly.type
_entity_poly.pdbx_seq_one_letter_code
_entity_poly.pdbx_strand_id
1 'polypeptide(L)'
;MSRPKKIVEARECVICGAPALPERKTCSDACRDELLSRLARSRPQKPRKHRTRAVKIPCLWCRKEIRFTPAHQRKYCSKECMVNYWRAHFKPLPPGTCEICGQPCRRHHPTCGRKECVSARLRNKVQRKCTEAMMAAARASEKCRKGPENTHAKEWRLCSPAGELFVFRNMNYFVLSHPELFLPEHLRILSNHNPYAATMLRLLRPGVVRHMESWQGWTWAD
;
A
#
# COMPACT_ATOMS: atom_id res chain seq x y z
N MET A 1 7.00 23.05 24.57
CA MET A 1 7.79 23.61 23.43
C MET A 1 6.95 23.54 22.16
N SER A 2 6.36 24.66 21.73
CA SER A 2 5.58 24.73 20.49
C SER A 2 6.50 24.70 19.28
N ARG A 3 6.23 23.81 18.31
CA ARG A 3 7.00 23.77 17.05
C ARG A 3 6.83 25.09 16.29
N PRO A 4 7.91 25.70 15.77
CA PRO A 4 7.80 26.86 14.90
C PRO A 4 6.99 26.50 13.66
N LYS A 5 5.93 27.27 13.38
CA LYS A 5 5.13 27.11 12.16
C LYS A 5 6.03 27.49 10.98
N LYS A 6 6.33 26.54 10.09
CA LYS A 6 6.99 26.83 8.82
C LYS A 6 6.14 27.85 8.06
N ILE A 7 6.74 28.99 7.71
CA ILE A 7 6.14 29.95 6.79
C ILE A 7 6.12 29.24 5.43
N VAL A 8 4.93 28.84 4.98
CA VAL A 8 4.76 28.26 3.66
C VAL A 8 4.47 29.41 2.70
N GLU A 9 5.36 29.62 1.73
CA GLU A 9 5.21 30.66 0.72
C GLU A 9 3.87 30.52 -0.02
N ALA A 10 3.24 31.67 -0.28
CA ALA A 10 1.98 31.73 -1.02
C ALA A 10 2.19 31.15 -2.43
N ARG A 11 1.25 30.32 -2.89
CA ARG A 11 1.31 29.72 -4.23
C ARG A 11 0.49 30.56 -5.18
N GLU A 12 0.86 30.61 -6.45
CA GLU A 12 0.05 31.33 -7.45
C GLU A 12 -1.19 30.53 -7.86
N CYS A 13 -2.29 31.22 -8.11
CA CYS A 13 -3.54 30.65 -8.60
C CYS A 13 -3.35 30.07 -10.01
N VAL A 14 -3.68 28.80 -10.21
CA VAL A 14 -3.50 28.11 -11.50
C VAL A 14 -4.41 28.61 -12.64
N ILE A 15 -5.32 29.54 -12.34
CA ILE A 15 -6.25 30.13 -13.31
C ILE A 15 -5.90 31.57 -13.66
N CYS A 16 -5.57 32.41 -12.68
CA CYS A 16 -5.34 33.85 -12.89
C CYS A 16 -3.98 34.37 -12.41
N GLY A 17 -3.11 33.53 -11.83
CA GLY A 17 -1.79 33.94 -11.33
C GLY A 17 -1.79 34.70 -9.99
N ALA A 18 -2.94 35.14 -9.47
CA ALA A 18 -2.99 35.85 -8.20
C ALA A 18 -2.54 34.97 -7.01
N PRO A 19 -2.01 35.55 -5.91
CA PRO A 19 -1.63 34.79 -4.71
C PRO A 19 -2.80 33.97 -4.17
N ALA A 20 -2.55 32.69 -3.93
CA ALA A 20 -3.48 31.73 -3.35
C ALA A 20 -2.90 31.19 -2.03
N LEU A 21 -3.81 30.82 -1.12
CA LEU A 21 -3.43 30.16 0.12
C LEU A 21 -2.65 28.87 -0.17
N PRO A 22 -1.63 28.50 0.61
CA PRO A 22 -0.78 27.35 0.33
C PRO A 22 -1.53 26.01 0.15
N GLU A 23 -2.69 25.88 0.79
CA GLU A 23 -3.56 24.70 0.74
C GLU A 23 -4.51 24.67 -0.47
N ARG A 24 -4.67 25.79 -1.18
CA ARG A 24 -5.62 25.94 -2.29
C ARG A 24 -4.88 26.13 -3.62
N LYS A 25 -5.47 25.60 -4.69
CA LYS A 25 -4.95 25.77 -6.06
C LYS A 25 -5.45 27.05 -6.73
N THR A 26 -6.47 27.68 -6.17
CA THR A 26 -7.15 28.84 -6.74
C THR A 26 -7.36 29.92 -5.67
N CYS A 27 -7.30 31.19 -6.07
CA CYS A 27 -7.42 32.34 -5.16
C CYS A 27 -8.88 32.65 -4.78
N SER A 28 -9.85 32.25 -5.60
CA SER A 28 -11.29 32.53 -5.40
C SER A 28 -12.15 31.34 -5.83
N ASP A 29 -13.42 31.35 -5.39
CA ASP A 29 -14.41 30.36 -5.83
C ASP A 29 -14.69 30.47 -7.34
N ALA A 30 -14.69 31.69 -7.90
CA ALA A 30 -14.79 31.88 -9.36
C ALA A 30 -13.66 31.18 -10.13
N CYS A 31 -12.41 31.29 -9.65
CA CYS A 31 -11.29 30.55 -10.23
C CYS A 31 -11.41 29.03 -10.01
N ARG A 32 -11.97 28.58 -8.88
CA ARG A 32 -12.23 27.15 -8.64
C ARG A 32 -13.22 26.60 -9.66
N ASP A 33 -14.30 27.31 -9.92
CA ASP A 33 -15.36 26.86 -10.83
C ASP A 33 -14.86 26.86 -12.30
N GLU A 34 -14.02 27.81 -12.68
CA GLU A 34 -13.33 27.79 -13.98
C GLU A 34 -12.33 26.62 -14.08
N LEU A 35 -11.57 26.32 -13.03
CA LEU A 35 -10.69 25.14 -13.00
C LEU A 35 -11.49 23.84 -13.15
N LEU A 36 -12.62 23.70 -12.44
CA LEU A 36 -13.51 22.56 -12.56
C LEU A 36 -14.09 22.46 -13.98
N SER A 37 -14.46 23.58 -14.59
CA SER A 37 -14.93 23.64 -15.98
C SER A 37 -13.85 23.21 -16.97
N ARG A 38 -12.59 23.66 -16.80
CA ARG A 38 -11.46 23.19 -17.60
C ARG A 38 -11.22 21.69 -17.46
N LEU A 39 -11.28 21.17 -16.24
CA LEU A 39 -11.14 19.73 -15.97
C LEU A 39 -12.30 18.91 -16.55
N ALA A 40 -13.52 19.45 -16.56
CA ALA A 40 -14.66 18.80 -17.18
C ALA A 40 -14.51 18.74 -18.72
N ARG A 41 -13.99 19.82 -19.34
CA ARG A 41 -13.71 19.90 -20.78
C ARG A 41 -12.53 19.02 -21.21
N SER A 42 -11.49 18.90 -20.38
CA SER A 42 -10.28 18.13 -20.69
C SER A 42 -10.40 16.64 -20.41
N ARG A 43 -11.41 16.21 -19.64
CA ARG A 43 -11.71 14.79 -19.48
C ARG A 43 -12.06 14.23 -20.85
N PRO A 44 -11.27 13.27 -21.40
CA PRO A 44 -11.64 12.62 -22.63
C PRO A 44 -13.06 12.11 -22.45
N GLN A 45 -13.96 12.47 -23.38
CA GLN A 45 -15.31 11.95 -23.35
C GLN A 45 -15.18 10.44 -23.25
N LYS A 46 -15.57 9.87 -22.11
CA LYS A 46 -15.54 8.41 -21.95
C LYS A 46 -16.30 7.89 -23.17
N PRO A 47 -15.69 7.01 -23.99
CA PRO A 47 -16.35 6.51 -25.19
C PRO A 47 -17.75 6.12 -24.76
N ARG A 48 -18.77 6.73 -25.40
CA ARG A 48 -20.17 6.49 -25.09
C ARG A 48 -20.29 4.98 -25.00
N LYS A 49 -20.45 4.44 -23.79
CA LYS A 49 -20.50 2.99 -23.58
C LYS A 49 -21.56 2.51 -24.56
N HIS A 50 -21.13 1.77 -25.59
CA HIS A 50 -22.06 1.20 -26.55
C HIS A 50 -23.19 0.61 -25.73
N ARG A 51 -24.44 1.03 -26.00
CA ARG A 51 -25.63 0.53 -25.29
C ARG A 51 -25.61 -0.98 -25.46
N THR A 52 -25.00 -1.68 -24.52
CA THR A 52 -24.98 -3.13 -24.49
C THR A 52 -26.43 -3.53 -24.38
N ARG A 53 -26.91 -4.21 -25.43
CA ARG A 53 -28.30 -4.68 -25.49
C ARG A 53 -28.59 -5.43 -24.19
N ALA A 54 -29.74 -5.13 -23.58
CA ALA A 54 -30.17 -5.83 -22.38
C ALA A 54 -30.25 -7.33 -22.71
N VAL A 55 -29.55 -8.15 -21.94
CA VAL A 55 -29.61 -9.60 -22.09
C VAL A 55 -30.84 -10.09 -21.33
N LYS A 56 -31.59 -11.00 -21.94
CA LYS A 56 -32.69 -11.73 -21.28
C LYS A 56 -32.13 -13.04 -20.74
N ILE A 57 -32.25 -13.27 -19.44
CA ILE A 57 -31.93 -14.55 -18.81
C ILE A 57 -33.13 -14.95 -17.94
N PRO A 58 -33.51 -16.23 -17.85
CA PRO A 58 -34.54 -16.67 -16.92
C PRO A 58 -34.05 -16.60 -15.46
N CYS A 59 -34.94 -16.20 -14.54
CA CYS A 59 -34.69 -16.29 -13.11
C CYS A 59 -34.39 -17.73 -12.70
N LEU A 60 -33.33 -17.97 -11.93
CA LEU A 60 -32.94 -19.34 -11.52
C LEU A 60 -33.96 -20.02 -10.59
N TRP A 61 -34.84 -19.26 -9.94
CA TRP A 61 -35.90 -19.78 -9.08
C TRP A 61 -37.23 -19.96 -9.82
N CYS A 62 -37.87 -18.86 -10.22
CA CYS A 62 -39.23 -18.87 -10.79
C CYS A 62 -39.26 -18.92 -12.33
N ARG A 63 -38.10 -19.00 -13.00
CA ARG A 63 -37.95 -19.00 -14.47
C ARG A 63 -38.45 -17.75 -15.21
N LYS A 64 -39.05 -16.76 -14.54
CA LYS A 64 -39.46 -15.48 -15.13
C LYS A 64 -38.29 -14.79 -15.85
N GLU A 65 -38.50 -14.34 -17.09
CA GLU A 65 -37.50 -13.59 -17.85
C GLU A 65 -37.13 -12.28 -17.13
N ILE A 66 -35.83 -12.06 -16.94
CA ILE A 66 -35.28 -10.81 -16.41
C ILE A 66 -34.41 -10.14 -17.45
N ARG A 67 -34.56 -8.81 -17.58
CA ARG A 67 -33.72 -7.98 -18.43
C ARG A 67 -32.69 -7.26 -17.56
N PHE A 68 -31.42 -7.39 -17.89
CA PHE A 68 -30.37 -6.62 -17.21
C PHE A 68 -29.28 -6.16 -18.18
N THR A 69 -28.59 -5.10 -17.76
CA THR A 69 -27.37 -4.65 -18.44
C THR A 69 -26.19 -5.51 -17.97
N PRO A 70 -25.18 -5.77 -18.81
CA PRO A 70 -24.00 -6.56 -18.43
C PRO A 70 -23.27 -6.07 -17.17
N ALA A 71 -23.41 -4.79 -16.82
CA ALA A 71 -22.87 -4.22 -15.59
C ALA A 71 -23.56 -4.73 -14.30
N HIS A 72 -24.77 -5.27 -14.41
CA HIS A 72 -25.57 -5.74 -13.28
C HIS A 72 -26.15 -7.13 -13.57
N GLN A 73 -25.30 -8.15 -13.62
CA GLN A 73 -25.74 -9.53 -13.79
C GLN A 73 -26.54 -10.01 -12.57
N ARG A 74 -27.85 -9.81 -12.60
CA ARG A 74 -28.77 -10.38 -11.61
C ARG A 74 -29.16 -11.78 -12.06
N LYS A 75 -29.13 -12.74 -11.13
CA LYS A 75 -29.56 -14.14 -11.37
C LYS A 75 -31.03 -14.39 -10.98
N TYR A 76 -31.65 -13.43 -10.32
CA TYR A 76 -32.97 -13.55 -9.70
C TYR A 76 -33.83 -12.33 -9.99
N CYS A 77 -35.14 -12.52 -10.19
CA CYS A 77 -36.07 -11.43 -10.45
C CYS A 77 -36.45 -10.63 -9.20
N SER A 78 -36.28 -11.21 -8.01
CA SER A 78 -36.56 -10.57 -6.73
C SER A 78 -35.62 -11.07 -5.64
N LYS A 79 -35.52 -10.31 -4.55
CA LYS A 79 -34.81 -10.74 -3.33
C LYS A 79 -35.41 -12.03 -2.76
N GLU A 80 -36.71 -12.20 -2.88
CA GLU A 80 -37.43 -13.40 -2.45
C GLU A 80 -37.03 -14.64 -3.28
N CYS A 81 -36.99 -14.54 -4.61
CA CYS A 81 -36.52 -15.62 -5.48
C CYS A 81 -35.07 -16.01 -5.17
N MET A 82 -34.22 -15.03 -4.84
CA MET A 82 -32.87 -15.31 -4.35
C MET A 82 -32.94 -16.10 -3.03
N VAL A 83 -33.64 -15.62 -2.02
CA VAL A 83 -33.72 -16.31 -0.71
C VAL A 83 -34.26 -17.74 -0.85
N ASN A 84 -35.30 -17.96 -1.66
CA ASN A 84 -35.89 -19.28 -1.86
C ASN A 84 -34.95 -20.23 -2.60
N TYR A 85 -34.28 -19.75 -3.67
CA TYR A 85 -33.22 -20.52 -4.32
C TYR A 85 -32.13 -20.91 -3.33
N TRP A 86 -31.70 -19.97 -2.48
CA TRP A 86 -30.66 -20.24 -1.50
C TRP A 86 -31.09 -21.29 -0.47
N ARG A 87 -32.33 -21.21 0.03
CA ARG A 87 -32.90 -22.20 0.96
C ARG A 87 -33.02 -23.60 0.34
N ALA A 88 -33.45 -23.69 -0.92
CA ALA A 88 -33.66 -24.95 -1.60
C ALA A 88 -32.35 -25.65 -2.00
N HIS A 89 -31.34 -24.89 -2.43
CA HIS A 89 -30.11 -25.44 -2.99
C HIS A 89 -28.93 -25.45 -2.03
N PHE A 90 -28.93 -24.60 -1.00
CA PHE A 90 -27.87 -24.59 0.00
C PHE A 90 -28.45 -25.09 1.32
N LYS A 91 -28.20 -26.36 1.63
CA LYS A 91 -28.36 -26.86 2.99
C LYS A 91 -27.45 -26.03 3.90
N PRO A 92 -27.92 -25.57 5.08
CA PRO A 92 -27.01 -25.00 6.06
C PRO A 92 -25.97 -26.06 6.37
N LEU A 93 -24.75 -25.81 5.92
CA LEU A 93 -23.61 -26.65 6.26
C LEU A 93 -23.52 -26.67 7.80
N PRO A 94 -23.23 -27.83 8.40
CA PRO A 94 -23.12 -27.94 9.85
C PRO A 94 -22.12 -26.89 10.37
N PRO A 95 -22.35 -26.32 11.57
CA PRO A 95 -21.42 -25.37 12.15
C PRO A 95 -20.04 -26.01 12.21
N GLY A 96 -19.08 -25.41 11.51
CA GLY A 96 -17.69 -25.88 11.54
C GLY A 96 -17.11 -25.70 12.94
N THR A 97 -16.23 -26.59 13.37
CA THR A 97 -15.46 -26.42 14.61
C THR A 97 -14.28 -25.48 14.38
N CYS A 98 -13.93 -24.68 15.38
CA CYS A 98 -12.76 -23.81 15.33
C CYS A 98 -11.48 -24.66 15.23
N GLU A 99 -10.64 -24.42 14.22
CA GLU A 99 -9.36 -25.14 14.03
C GLU A 99 -8.39 -24.96 15.21
N ILE A 100 -8.60 -23.94 16.06
CA ILE A 100 -7.71 -23.61 17.18
C ILE A 100 -8.25 -24.12 18.52
N CYS A 101 -9.55 -24.05 18.76
CA CYS A 101 -10.13 -24.33 20.09
C CYS A 101 -11.29 -25.33 20.08
N GLY A 102 -11.63 -25.92 18.94
CA GLY A 102 -12.68 -26.94 18.80
C GLY A 102 -14.12 -26.44 18.93
N GLN A 103 -14.35 -25.23 19.45
CA GLN A 103 -15.70 -24.70 19.68
C GLN A 103 -16.48 -24.48 18.36
N PRO A 104 -17.82 -24.68 18.37
CA PRO A 104 -18.65 -24.50 17.19
C PRO A 104 -18.62 -23.04 16.72
N CYS A 105 -18.41 -22.84 15.42
CA CYS A 105 -18.38 -21.54 14.79
C CYS A 105 -19.75 -21.24 14.19
N ARG A 106 -20.25 -20.01 14.39
CA ARG A 106 -21.56 -19.58 13.85
C ARG A 106 -21.63 -19.52 12.31
N ARG A 107 -20.51 -19.74 11.61
CA ARG A 107 -20.36 -19.67 10.14
C ARG A 107 -19.19 -20.56 9.70
N HIS A 108 -18.99 -20.74 8.39
CA HIS A 108 -17.81 -21.36 7.77
C HIS A 108 -16.51 -20.57 7.95
N HIS A 109 -16.38 -19.85 9.07
CA HIS A 109 -15.10 -19.29 9.45
C HIS A 109 -14.27 -20.39 10.11
N PRO A 110 -12.99 -20.52 9.77
CA PRO A 110 -12.15 -21.58 10.34
C PRO A 110 -11.73 -21.31 11.80
N THR A 111 -12.17 -20.17 12.36
CA THR A 111 -12.00 -19.80 13.75
C THR A 111 -13.29 -19.28 14.34
N CYS A 112 -13.49 -19.46 15.64
CA CYS A 112 -14.66 -18.98 16.39
C CYS A 112 -14.79 -17.45 16.51
N GLY A 113 -13.85 -16.68 15.94
CA GLY A 113 -13.87 -15.20 15.97
C GLY A 113 -13.23 -14.58 17.21
N ARG A 114 -12.94 -15.37 18.26
CA ARG A 114 -12.14 -14.93 19.41
C ARG A 114 -10.76 -14.43 18.95
N LYS A 115 -10.32 -13.29 19.48
CA LYS A 115 -9.09 -12.61 19.07
C LYS A 115 -7.86 -13.52 19.18
N GLU A 116 -7.84 -14.37 20.20
CA GLU A 116 -6.79 -15.34 20.48
C GLU A 116 -6.73 -16.42 19.38
N CYS A 117 -7.89 -16.94 18.97
CA CYS A 117 -7.99 -17.94 17.90
C CYS A 117 -7.64 -17.36 16.53
N VAL A 118 -8.09 -16.13 16.23
CA VAL A 118 -7.74 -15.45 14.97
C VAL A 118 -6.23 -15.22 14.90
N SER A 119 -5.64 -14.71 15.99
CA SER A 119 -4.20 -14.47 16.08
C SER A 119 -3.38 -15.76 16.00
N ALA A 120 -3.80 -16.82 16.70
CA ALA A 120 -3.16 -18.13 16.65
C ALA A 120 -3.19 -18.73 15.24
N ARG A 121 -4.33 -18.64 14.55
CA ARG A 121 -4.44 -19.10 13.17
C ARG A 121 -3.52 -18.34 12.22
N LEU A 122 -3.41 -17.01 12.38
CA LEU A 122 -2.46 -16.21 11.60
C LEU A 122 -1.01 -16.63 11.88
N ARG A 123 -0.64 -16.84 13.15
CA ARG A 123 0.69 -17.37 13.52
C ARG A 123 0.95 -18.73 12.87
N ASN A 124 0.01 -19.68 12.96
CA ASN A 124 0.14 -21.00 12.35
C ASN A 124 0.27 -20.91 10.82
N LYS A 125 -0.46 -20.00 10.17
CA LYS A 125 -0.34 -19.78 8.73
C LYS A 125 1.01 -19.18 8.32
N VAL A 126 1.55 -18.27 9.13
CA VAL A 126 2.89 -17.70 8.93
C VAL A 126 3.97 -18.76 9.16
N GLN A 127 3.87 -19.54 10.25
CA GLN A 127 4.78 -20.64 10.57
C GLN A 127 4.85 -21.67 9.44
N ARG A 128 3.68 -22.10 8.92
CA ARG A 128 3.60 -23.05 7.79
C ARG A 128 4.13 -22.48 6.46
N LYS A 129 4.20 -21.16 6.32
CA LYS A 129 4.74 -20.46 5.15
C LYS A 129 6.19 -20.01 5.31
N CYS A 130 6.80 -20.21 6.46
CA CYS A 130 8.21 -19.88 6.68
C CYS A 130 8.98 -21.18 6.92
N THR A 131 8.99 -22.05 5.92
CA THR A 131 9.75 -23.29 5.98
C THR A 131 11.25 -22.97 5.88
N GLU A 132 12.09 -23.77 6.51
CA GLU A 132 13.55 -23.71 6.33
C GLU A 132 13.92 -23.74 4.85
N ALA A 133 13.16 -24.47 4.02
CA ALA A 133 13.30 -24.48 2.57
C ALA A 133 13.07 -23.10 1.92
N MET A 134 12.10 -22.30 2.38
CA MET A 134 11.90 -20.94 1.87
C MET A 134 13.02 -20.00 2.31
N MET A 135 13.53 -20.14 3.54
CA MET A 135 14.71 -19.38 3.98
C MET A 135 15.97 -19.80 3.22
N ALA A 136 16.15 -21.10 2.96
CA ALA A 136 17.26 -21.63 2.16
C ALA A 136 17.19 -21.14 0.71
N ALA A 137 16.01 -21.18 0.08
CA ALA A 137 15.78 -20.63 -1.25
C ALA A 137 16.04 -19.12 -1.30
N ALA A 138 15.64 -18.37 -0.26
CA ALA A 138 15.95 -16.95 -0.16
C ALA A 138 17.46 -16.69 0.00
N ARG A 139 18.20 -17.53 0.76
CA ARG A 139 19.66 -17.44 0.87
C ARG A 139 20.37 -17.77 -0.44
N ALA A 140 19.86 -18.74 -1.20
CA ALA A 140 20.41 -19.15 -2.49
C ALA A 140 20.08 -18.17 -3.64
N SER A 141 18.97 -17.43 -3.51
CA SER A 141 18.51 -16.49 -4.53
C SER A 141 19.42 -15.26 -4.64
N GLU A 142 19.95 -15.03 -5.84
CA GLU A 142 20.75 -13.85 -6.17
C GLU A 142 20.00 -12.53 -5.90
N LYS A 143 18.69 -12.52 -6.13
CA LYS A 143 17.81 -11.36 -5.89
C LYS A 143 17.72 -10.98 -4.41
N CYS A 144 17.99 -11.93 -3.51
CA CYS A 144 17.84 -11.77 -2.06
C CYS A 144 19.19 -11.64 -1.34
N ARG A 145 20.31 -11.54 -2.06
CA ARG A 145 21.63 -11.36 -1.48
C ARG A 145 21.69 -10.07 -0.64
N LYS A 146 22.41 -10.11 0.49
CA LYS A 146 22.46 -8.99 1.45
C LYS A 146 23.61 -8.02 1.18
N GLY A 147 24.57 -8.37 0.33
CA GLY A 147 25.76 -7.57 0.05
C GLY A 147 25.61 -6.58 -1.11
N PRO A 148 26.74 -6.00 -1.56
CA PRO A 148 26.80 -5.09 -2.72
C PRO A 148 26.24 -5.68 -4.01
N GLU A 149 26.24 -7.01 -4.12
CA GLU A 149 25.77 -7.80 -5.25
C GLU A 149 24.24 -7.95 -5.33
N ASN A 150 23.47 -7.38 -4.39
CA ASN A 150 22.01 -7.39 -4.48
C ASN A 150 21.56 -6.69 -5.78
N THR A 151 20.69 -7.34 -6.56
CA THR A 151 20.17 -6.79 -7.83
C THR A 151 19.47 -5.42 -7.71
N HIS A 152 18.99 -5.06 -6.52
CA HIS A 152 18.37 -3.77 -6.21
C HIS A 152 19.33 -2.75 -5.56
N ALA A 153 20.60 -3.14 -5.35
CA ALA A 153 21.65 -2.25 -4.86
C ALA A 153 21.88 -1.10 -5.86
N LYS A 154 21.97 0.13 -5.35
CA LYS A 154 22.18 1.35 -6.13
C LYS A 154 23.46 2.00 -5.66
N GLU A 155 24.24 2.60 -6.54
CA GLU A 155 25.37 3.41 -6.10
C GLU A 155 24.92 4.58 -5.21
N TRP A 156 25.69 4.80 -4.15
CA TRP A 156 25.57 5.85 -3.13
C TRP A 156 26.92 6.53 -3.00
N ARG A 157 26.88 7.85 -2.82
CA ARG A 157 28.05 8.68 -2.52
C ARG A 157 27.68 9.58 -1.35
N LEU A 158 28.38 9.42 -0.24
CA LEU A 158 28.10 10.16 0.99
C LEU A 158 29.39 10.74 1.54
N CYS A 159 29.34 11.95 2.08
CA CYS A 159 30.40 12.49 2.91
C CYS A 159 30.07 12.24 4.38
N SER A 160 31.04 11.72 5.14
CA SER A 160 30.92 11.57 6.58
C SER A 160 30.99 12.92 7.30
N PRO A 161 30.62 12.99 8.59
CA PRO A 161 30.78 14.20 9.40
C PRO A 161 32.25 14.64 9.54
N ALA A 162 33.19 13.71 9.33
CA ALA A 162 34.63 13.99 9.31
C ALA A 162 35.13 14.49 7.94
N GLY A 163 34.26 14.57 6.93
CA GLY A 163 34.61 15.00 5.57
C GLY A 163 35.13 13.87 4.67
N GLU A 164 35.05 12.61 5.10
CA GLU A 164 35.50 11.48 4.30
C GLU A 164 34.45 11.07 3.27
N LEU A 165 34.87 10.80 2.03
CA LEU A 165 33.98 10.36 0.96
C LEU A 165 33.82 8.83 0.95
N PHE A 166 32.58 8.37 1.02
CA PHE A 166 32.20 6.96 0.92
C PHE A 166 31.40 6.69 -0.35
N VAL A 167 31.90 5.77 -1.18
CA VAL A 167 31.22 5.30 -2.40
C VAL A 167 30.89 3.81 -2.26
N PHE A 168 29.61 3.44 -2.31
CA PHE A 168 29.16 2.05 -2.12
C PHE A 168 27.83 1.76 -2.82
N ARG A 169 27.43 0.47 -2.95
CA ARG A 169 26.21 0.08 -3.69
C ARG A 169 25.02 -0.33 -2.81
N ASN A 170 25.23 -0.70 -1.56
CA ASN A 170 24.15 -1.17 -0.70
C ASN A 170 24.19 -0.45 0.66
N MET A 171 23.24 0.47 0.86
CA MET A 171 23.11 1.27 2.08
C MET A 171 22.97 0.43 3.34
N ASN A 172 22.15 -0.63 3.31
CA ASN A 172 21.97 -1.48 4.49
C ASN A 172 23.26 -2.24 4.82
N TYR A 173 23.94 -2.74 3.79
CA TYR A 173 25.22 -3.43 3.96
C TYR A 173 26.27 -2.47 4.53
N PHE A 174 26.41 -1.28 3.95
CA PHE A 174 27.36 -0.25 4.39
C PHE A 174 27.20 0.11 5.88
N VAL A 175 25.96 0.36 6.32
CA VAL A 175 25.67 0.70 7.72
C VAL A 175 26.00 -0.44 8.68
N LEU A 176 25.76 -1.70 8.26
CA LEU A 176 26.02 -2.87 9.09
C LEU A 176 27.51 -3.29 9.09
N SER A 177 28.25 -2.96 8.02
CA SER A 177 29.68 -3.27 7.90
C SER A 177 30.60 -2.22 8.53
N HIS A 178 30.07 -1.03 8.84
CA HIS A 178 30.81 0.06 9.50
C HIS A 178 30.07 0.57 10.75
N PRO A 179 29.74 -0.30 11.73
CA PRO A 179 28.98 0.10 12.91
C PRO A 179 29.67 1.20 13.72
N GLU A 180 31.00 1.31 13.67
CA GLU A 180 31.81 2.33 14.33
C GLU A 180 31.52 3.76 13.86
N LEU A 181 30.97 3.92 12.65
CA LEU A 181 30.59 5.22 12.09
C LEU A 181 29.22 5.70 12.60
N PHE A 182 28.52 4.88 13.39
CA PHE A 182 27.15 5.13 13.83
C PHE A 182 26.98 4.92 15.33
N LEU A 183 26.08 5.70 15.94
CA LEU A 183 25.66 5.46 17.32
C LEU A 183 24.82 4.17 17.42
N PRO A 184 24.83 3.47 18.57
CA PRO A 184 24.03 2.26 18.78
C PRO A 184 22.54 2.43 18.45
N GLU A 185 21.96 3.59 18.76
CA GLU A 185 20.56 3.92 18.45
C GLU A 185 20.29 3.97 16.94
N HIS A 186 21.29 4.32 16.15
CA HIS A 186 21.21 4.36 14.70
C HIS A 186 21.23 2.97 14.07
N LEU A 187 21.80 1.98 14.76
CA LEU A 187 21.86 0.58 14.33
C LEU A 187 20.58 -0.20 14.66
N ARG A 188 19.63 0.40 15.39
CA ARG A 188 18.32 -0.20 15.66
C ARG A 188 17.61 -0.61 14.37
N ILE A 189 17.20 -1.88 14.28
CA ILE A 189 16.40 -2.40 13.17
C ILE A 189 14.94 -1.97 13.31
N LEU A 190 14.41 -1.31 12.28
CA LEU A 190 13.02 -0.88 12.22
C LEU A 190 12.10 -2.01 11.76
N SER A 191 10.78 -1.78 11.80
CA SER A 191 9.75 -2.76 11.39
C SER A 191 9.85 -3.21 9.93
N ASN A 192 10.56 -2.45 9.09
CA ASN A 192 10.84 -2.79 7.69
C ASN A 192 12.17 -3.55 7.50
N HIS A 193 12.78 -4.03 8.59
CA HIS A 193 14.07 -4.74 8.62
C HIS A 193 15.29 -3.93 8.17
N ASN A 194 15.19 -2.60 8.08
CA ASN A 194 16.32 -1.73 7.78
C ASN A 194 16.86 -1.10 9.07
N PRO A 195 18.19 -0.89 9.19
CA PRO A 195 18.75 -0.02 10.21
C PRO A 195 18.16 1.39 10.13
N TYR A 196 18.03 2.06 11.27
CA TYR A 196 17.55 3.44 11.32
C TYR A 196 18.46 4.38 10.52
N ALA A 197 19.79 4.25 10.67
CA ALA A 197 20.78 4.98 9.88
C ALA A 197 20.53 4.86 8.37
N ALA A 198 20.35 3.65 7.85
CA ALA A 198 20.11 3.43 6.42
C ALA A 198 18.84 4.14 5.92
N THR A 199 17.82 4.24 6.77
CA THR A 199 16.58 4.96 6.45
C THR A 199 16.83 6.47 6.37
N MET A 200 17.65 7.02 7.28
CA MET A 200 17.97 8.45 7.32
C MET A 200 18.93 8.86 6.22
N LEU A 201 20.02 8.12 6.01
CA LEU A 201 21.01 8.38 4.94
C LEU A 201 20.38 8.32 3.55
N ARG A 202 19.37 7.47 3.34
CA ARG A 202 18.60 7.44 2.09
C ARG A 202 17.95 8.79 1.76
N LEU A 203 17.58 9.58 2.75
CA LEU A 203 16.93 10.88 2.57
C LEU A 203 17.90 11.95 2.06
N LEU A 204 19.21 11.71 2.16
CA LEU A 204 20.24 12.63 1.66
C LEU A 204 20.32 12.63 0.13
N ARG A 205 19.81 11.61 -0.55
CA ARG A 205 19.89 11.53 -2.01
C ARG A 205 19.03 12.59 -2.70
N PRO A 206 19.58 13.40 -3.63
CA PRO A 206 18.80 14.35 -4.41
C PRO A 206 17.62 13.70 -5.16
N GLY A 207 16.51 14.43 -5.23
CA GLY A 207 15.30 14.01 -5.96
C GLY A 207 14.34 13.07 -5.21
N VAL A 208 14.60 12.76 -3.93
CA VAL A 208 13.63 12.03 -3.08
C VAL A 208 12.57 12.98 -2.50
N VAL A 209 11.32 12.50 -2.36
CA VAL A 209 10.16 13.31 -1.92
C VAL A 209 10.38 13.99 -0.56
N ARG A 210 11.21 13.41 0.31
CA ARG A 210 11.55 13.94 1.64
C ARG A 210 13.06 14.14 1.74
N HIS A 211 13.61 14.86 0.77
CA HIS A 211 15.03 15.18 0.74
C HIS A 211 15.46 15.91 2.01
N MET A 212 16.63 15.55 2.51
CA MET A 212 17.31 16.20 3.62
C MET A 212 18.72 16.58 3.17
N GLU A 213 19.16 17.78 3.48
CA GLU A 213 20.51 18.25 3.11
C GLU A 213 21.60 17.56 3.94
N SER A 214 21.32 17.32 5.23
CA SER A 214 22.24 16.64 6.13
C SER A 214 21.53 15.80 7.19
N TRP A 215 22.24 14.81 7.74
CA TRP A 215 21.80 14.03 8.90
C TRP A 215 23.00 13.69 9.77
N GLN A 216 23.04 14.24 10.99
CA GLN A 216 24.15 14.02 11.94
C GLN A 216 25.53 14.32 11.33
N GLY A 217 25.62 15.35 10.49
CA GLY A 217 26.85 15.72 9.77
C GLY A 217 27.08 14.95 8.46
N TRP A 218 26.35 13.87 8.19
CA TRP A 218 26.41 13.20 6.90
C TRP A 218 25.72 14.03 5.82
N THR A 219 26.33 14.12 4.64
CA THR A 219 25.78 14.81 3.47
C THR A 219 25.88 13.93 2.22
N TRP A 220 25.13 14.28 1.17
CA TRP A 220 25.32 13.70 -0.15
C TRP A 220 26.57 14.27 -0.80
N ALA A 221 27.34 13.41 -1.48
CA ALA A 221 28.48 13.84 -2.28
C ALA A 221 28.06 13.97 -3.75
N ASP A 222 28.25 15.16 -4.31
CA ASP A 222 27.92 15.49 -5.71
C ASP A 222 28.75 14.69 -6.73
#